data_AF-A0A0U1M893-F1
#
_entry.id   AF-A0A0U1M893-F1
#
_cell.length_a   1.000
_cell.length_b   1.000
_cell.length_c   1.000
_cell.angle_alpha   90.00
_cell.angle_beta   90.00
_cell.angle_gamma   90.00
#
_symmetry.space_group_name_H-M   'P 1'
#
loop_
_entity.id
_entity.type
_entity.pdbx_description
1 polymer ?
#
loop_
_entity_poly.entity_id
_entity_poly.type
_entity_poly.pdbx_seq_one_letter_code
_entity_poly.pdbx_strand_id
1 'polypeptide(L)'
;MPDMSALPPKEHQVKPKNQGSPETSSVYEVESDTTEHVAFASAARAAWFLDQVFRTLHAEDLDTRLLQLDGLDHALRTFLSTIMNSDGRVLRRYCTAIVLAIRTLYILHLQILNQASQINQSHKRTPSELRSKSSAVLNTLITMTENITAAHSDFSLLLMDSLPPSFAFIISTTISNMEYSEFQGDRLDSAKKNLDSSLRKFRERWES
;
A
#
# COMPACT_ATOMS: atom_id res chain seq x y z
N MET A 1 67.61 42.20 -35.84
CA MET A 1 67.06 42.27 -34.46
C MET A 1 65.68 42.91 -34.56
N PRO A 2 64.68 42.41 -33.83
CA PRO A 2 63.26 42.55 -34.15
C PRO A 2 62.67 43.83 -33.55
N ASP A 3 61.63 44.36 -34.19
CA ASP A 3 60.56 45.02 -33.45
C ASP A 3 59.22 44.46 -33.95
N MET A 4 58.42 44.01 -32.99
CA MET A 4 57.15 43.32 -33.14
C MET A 4 56.06 44.20 -32.54
N SER A 5 54.89 44.18 -33.19
CA SER A 5 53.57 44.53 -32.65
C SER A 5 53.21 46.02 -32.75
N ALA A 6 52.03 46.44 -33.21
CA ALA A 6 50.74 45.79 -33.23
C ALA A 6 49.85 46.28 -34.39
N LEU A 7 49.07 45.36 -34.97
CA LEU A 7 47.87 45.65 -35.77
C LEU A 7 46.64 45.78 -34.85
N PRO A 8 45.65 46.63 -35.18
CA PRO A 8 44.42 46.81 -34.41
C PRO A 8 43.34 45.80 -34.84
N PRO A 9 42.25 45.62 -34.06
CA PRO A 9 40.96 45.69 -34.76
C PRO A 9 39.73 46.20 -33.97
N LYS A 10 38.98 47.04 -34.69
CA LYS A 10 37.54 46.92 -35.05
C LYS A 10 36.46 47.28 -34.03
N GLU A 11 35.94 48.48 -34.30
CA GLU A 11 34.54 48.90 -34.21
C GLU A 11 33.51 47.75 -34.29
N HIS A 12 32.60 47.71 -33.32
CA HIS A 12 31.33 47.01 -33.43
C HIS A 12 30.22 48.05 -33.58
N GLN A 13 29.57 48.06 -34.74
CA GLN A 13 28.23 48.61 -34.90
C GLN A 13 27.39 47.72 -35.83
N VAL A 14 26.07 47.86 -35.64
CA VAL A 14 24.90 47.39 -36.42
C VAL A 14 24.26 46.09 -35.87
N LYS A 15 23.20 46.16 -35.04
CA LYS A 15 21.73 46.42 -35.26
C LYS A 15 20.90 45.14 -35.59
N PRO A 16 19.55 45.13 -35.43
CA PRO A 16 18.78 44.07 -34.76
C PRO A 16 17.72 43.40 -35.67
N LYS A 17 16.74 42.69 -35.04
CA LYS A 17 15.55 41.95 -35.58
C LYS A 17 15.84 40.45 -35.83
N ASN A 18 14.95 39.49 -35.57
CA ASN A 18 13.52 39.51 -35.27
C ASN A 18 13.10 38.14 -34.70
N GLN A 19 12.04 38.14 -33.90
CA GLN A 19 10.91 37.19 -33.86
C GLN A 19 11.15 35.68 -34.02
N GLY A 20 10.70 34.94 -33.01
CA GLY A 20 10.36 33.52 -33.11
C GLY A 20 10.27 32.85 -31.75
N SER A 21 9.16 33.08 -31.03
CA SER A 21 8.76 32.20 -29.92
C SER A 21 8.64 30.77 -30.44
N PRO A 22 9.25 29.76 -29.81
CA PRO A 22 8.74 28.41 -29.86
C PRO A 22 7.65 28.31 -28.79
N GLU A 23 6.40 28.35 -29.22
CA GLU A 23 5.31 27.71 -28.48
C GLU A 23 5.72 26.25 -28.23
N THR A 24 6.19 25.95 -27.03
CA THR A 24 6.36 24.58 -26.57
C THR A 24 4.97 24.01 -26.31
N SER A 25 4.45 23.42 -27.38
CA SER A 25 3.27 22.57 -27.47
C SER A 25 3.13 21.67 -26.23
N SER A 26 2.00 21.79 -25.53
CA SER A 26 1.61 20.94 -24.41
C SER A 26 1.23 19.55 -24.91
N VAL A 27 2.13 18.59 -24.77
CA VAL A 27 1.91 17.15 -25.07
C VAL A 27 1.63 16.35 -23.79
N TYR A 28 1.20 16.99 -22.70
CA TYR A 28 0.95 16.32 -21.43
C TYR A 28 -0.51 16.46 -20.99
N GLU A 29 -1.42 15.63 -21.52
CA GLU A 29 -2.75 15.51 -20.87
C GLU A 29 -3.54 14.23 -21.16
N VAL A 30 -3.13 13.35 -22.08
CA VAL A 30 -3.96 12.17 -22.45
C VAL A 30 -3.66 10.91 -21.61
N GLU A 31 -2.52 10.84 -20.91
CA GLU A 31 -2.09 9.65 -20.16
C GLU A 31 -2.58 9.62 -18.69
N SER A 32 -3.06 10.75 -18.17
CA SER A 32 -3.49 10.87 -16.76
C SER A 32 -4.84 10.20 -16.49
N ASP A 33 -5.80 10.38 -17.40
CA ASP A 33 -7.19 9.99 -17.20
C ASP A 33 -7.39 8.47 -17.15
N THR A 34 -6.75 7.74 -18.06
CA THR A 34 -6.83 6.28 -18.12
C THR A 34 -6.25 5.60 -16.88
N THR A 35 -5.21 6.18 -16.27
CA THR A 35 -4.57 5.58 -15.11
C THR A 35 -5.39 5.79 -13.82
N GLU A 36 -6.08 6.92 -13.70
CA GLU A 36 -6.97 7.20 -12.58
C GLU A 36 -8.20 6.27 -12.59
N HIS A 37 -8.77 6.03 -13.77
CA HIS A 37 -9.83 5.04 -13.94
C HIS A 37 -9.43 3.64 -13.48
N VAL A 38 -8.21 3.19 -13.82
CA VAL A 38 -7.70 1.87 -13.41
C VAL A 38 -7.46 1.79 -11.90
N ALA A 39 -6.95 2.86 -11.29
CA ALA A 39 -6.75 2.94 -9.84
C ALA A 39 -8.08 2.89 -9.07
N PHE A 40 -9.09 3.65 -9.54
CA PHE A 40 -10.44 3.60 -8.99
C PHE A 40 -11.07 2.21 -9.13
N ALA A 41 -11.01 1.61 -10.33
CA ALA A 41 -11.52 0.26 -10.56
C ALA A 41 -10.84 -0.77 -9.65
N SER A 42 -9.54 -0.61 -9.40
CA SER A 42 -8.79 -1.46 -8.47
C SER A 42 -9.27 -1.27 -7.02
N ALA A 43 -9.54 -0.05 -6.59
CA ALA A 43 -10.10 0.21 -5.26
C ALA A 43 -11.52 -0.39 -5.12
N ALA A 44 -12.37 -0.21 -6.13
CA ALA A 44 -13.71 -0.81 -6.18
C ALA A 44 -13.64 -2.35 -6.12
N ARG A 45 -12.69 -2.96 -6.84
CA ARG A 45 -12.46 -4.41 -6.80
C ARG A 45 -11.97 -4.88 -5.43
N ALA A 46 -11.07 -4.14 -4.78
CA ALA A 46 -10.62 -4.44 -3.42
C ALA A 46 -11.78 -4.35 -2.41
N ALA A 47 -12.64 -3.34 -2.54
CA ALA A 47 -13.85 -3.20 -1.72
C ALA A 47 -14.85 -4.35 -1.97
N TRP A 48 -14.99 -4.80 -3.22
CA TRP A 48 -15.81 -5.96 -3.56
C TRP A 48 -15.28 -7.23 -2.89
N PHE A 49 -13.97 -7.48 -2.88
CA PHE A 49 -13.40 -8.62 -2.15
C PHE A 49 -13.70 -8.55 -0.66
N LEU A 50 -13.65 -7.37 -0.04
CA LEU A 50 -14.00 -7.18 1.36
C LEU A 50 -15.47 -7.57 1.64
N ASP A 51 -16.40 -7.13 0.79
CA ASP A 51 -17.81 -7.53 0.85
C ASP A 51 -17.97 -9.06 0.69
N GLN A 52 -17.27 -9.67 -0.27
CA GLN A 52 -17.33 -11.12 -0.45
C GLN A 52 -16.79 -11.90 0.76
N VAL A 53 -15.70 -11.44 1.39
CA VAL A 53 -15.20 -12.03 2.62
C VAL A 53 -16.25 -11.95 3.71
N PHE A 54 -16.86 -10.78 3.93
CA PHE A 54 -17.92 -10.66 4.94
C PHE A 54 -19.10 -11.58 4.63
N ARG A 55 -19.59 -11.65 3.40
CA ARG A 55 -20.69 -12.57 3.03
C ARG A 55 -20.33 -14.03 3.28
N THR A 56 -19.12 -14.43 2.88
CA THR A 56 -18.63 -15.80 3.07
C THR A 56 -18.54 -16.15 4.55
N LEU A 57 -18.15 -15.21 5.41
CA LEU A 57 -18.08 -15.43 6.86
C LEU A 57 -19.46 -15.75 7.48
N HIS A 58 -20.56 -15.31 6.85
CA HIS A 58 -21.92 -15.60 7.31
C HIS A 58 -22.47 -16.96 6.80
N ALA A 59 -21.72 -17.70 5.98
CA ALA A 59 -22.13 -19.03 5.56
C ALA A 59 -22.22 -19.98 6.77
N GLU A 60 -23.31 -20.75 6.84
CA GLU A 60 -23.60 -21.68 7.95
C GLU A 60 -22.69 -22.91 7.90
N ASP A 61 -22.47 -23.45 6.70
CA ASP A 61 -21.63 -24.63 6.51
C ASP A 61 -20.14 -24.28 6.58
N LEU A 62 -19.43 -24.92 7.50
CA LEU A 62 -18.04 -24.64 7.78
C LEU A 62 -17.12 -25.02 6.62
N ASP A 63 -17.33 -26.18 5.99
CA ASP A 63 -16.45 -26.67 4.93
C ASP A 63 -16.60 -25.81 3.67
N THR A 64 -17.84 -25.47 3.30
CA THR A 64 -18.14 -24.53 2.21
C THR A 64 -17.52 -23.16 2.49
N ARG A 65 -17.65 -22.66 3.72
CA ARG A 65 -17.05 -21.38 4.13
C ARG A 65 -15.54 -21.41 3.99
N LEU A 66 -14.86 -22.44 4.48
CA LEU A 66 -13.41 -22.55 4.40
C LEU A 66 -12.92 -22.65 2.95
N LEU A 67 -13.61 -23.42 2.10
CA LEU A 67 -13.29 -23.53 0.68
C LEU A 67 -13.45 -22.18 -0.05
N GLN A 68 -14.52 -21.45 0.24
CA GLN A 68 -14.76 -20.12 -0.34
C GLN A 68 -13.73 -19.09 0.14
N LEU A 69 -13.37 -19.11 1.43
CA LEU A 69 -12.33 -18.23 1.97
C LEU A 69 -10.95 -18.52 1.37
N ASP A 70 -10.61 -19.79 1.10
CA ASP A 70 -9.35 -20.14 0.41
C ASP A 70 -9.31 -19.60 -1.01
N GLY A 71 -10.42 -19.70 -1.75
CA GLY A 71 -10.56 -19.10 -3.07
C GLY A 71 -10.41 -17.57 -3.05
N LEU A 72 -11.01 -16.92 -2.05
CA LEU A 72 -10.88 -15.47 -1.85
C LEU A 72 -9.46 -15.06 -1.47
N ASP A 73 -8.77 -15.81 -0.59
CA ASP A 73 -7.35 -15.59 -0.24
C ASP A 73 -6.48 -15.62 -1.51
N HIS A 74 -6.62 -16.66 -2.32
CA HIS A 74 -5.85 -16.80 -3.56
C HIS A 74 -6.11 -15.64 -4.53
N ALA A 75 -7.38 -15.26 -4.73
CA ALA A 75 -7.75 -14.17 -5.61
C ALA A 75 -7.23 -12.81 -5.11
N LEU A 76 -7.32 -12.55 -3.80
CA LEU A 76 -6.81 -11.33 -3.15
C LEU A 76 -5.29 -11.22 -3.27
N ARG A 77 -4.56 -12.29 -2.99
CA ARG A 77 -3.09 -12.31 -3.09
C ARG A 77 -2.63 -12.11 -4.53
N THR A 78 -3.33 -12.71 -5.50
CA THR A 78 -3.06 -12.52 -6.93
C THR A 78 -3.33 -11.08 -7.37
N PHE A 79 -4.45 -10.51 -6.92
CA PHE A 79 -4.78 -9.11 -7.15
C PHE A 79 -3.71 -8.18 -6.57
N LEU A 80 -3.31 -8.39 -5.31
CA LEU A 80 -2.29 -7.60 -4.62
C LEU A 80 -0.93 -7.70 -5.32
N SER A 81 -0.52 -8.91 -5.73
CA SER A 81 0.72 -9.09 -6.49
C SER A 81 0.67 -8.35 -7.83
N THR A 82 -0.46 -8.39 -8.53
CA THR A 82 -0.63 -7.71 -9.83
C THR A 82 -0.45 -6.20 -9.70
N ILE A 83 -1.12 -5.57 -8.72
CA ILE A 83 -1.02 -4.11 -8.53
C ILE A 83 0.34 -3.69 -7.95
N MET A 84 0.96 -4.52 -7.10
CA MET A 84 2.28 -4.23 -6.53
C MET A 84 3.44 -4.41 -7.51
N ASN A 85 3.25 -5.21 -8.56
CA ASN A 85 4.22 -5.36 -9.65
C ASN A 85 4.17 -4.22 -10.68
N SER A 86 3.32 -3.21 -10.47
CA SER A 86 3.29 -2.00 -11.30
C SER A 86 4.45 -1.06 -10.97
N ASP A 87 4.83 -0.20 -11.92
CA ASP A 87 5.92 0.77 -11.72
C ASP A 87 5.69 1.64 -10.49
N GLY A 88 6.76 1.94 -9.74
CA GLY A 88 6.67 2.65 -8.45
C GLY A 88 5.99 4.02 -8.51
N ARG A 89 6.01 4.69 -9.68
CA ARG A 89 5.27 5.95 -9.90
C ARG A 89 3.76 5.76 -9.96
N VAL A 90 3.30 4.61 -10.45
CA VAL A 90 1.89 4.24 -10.56
C VAL A 90 1.37 3.66 -9.24
N LEU A 91 2.25 3.02 -8.45
CA LEU A 91 1.91 2.39 -7.17
C LEU A 91 1.22 3.35 -6.18
N ARG A 92 1.61 4.63 -6.16
CA ARG A 92 0.96 5.64 -5.31
C ARG A 92 -0.53 5.80 -5.61
N ARG A 93 -0.95 5.63 -6.87
CA ARG A 93 -2.35 5.71 -7.28
C ARG A 93 -3.17 4.52 -6.77
N TYR A 94 -2.53 3.39 -6.52
CA TYR A 94 -3.17 2.18 -5.98
C TYR A 94 -3.21 2.12 -4.45
N CYS A 95 -2.82 3.18 -3.72
CA CYS A 95 -2.73 3.15 -2.25
C CYS A 95 -4.04 2.67 -1.61
N THR A 96 -5.19 3.18 -2.04
CA THR A 96 -6.51 2.75 -1.55
C THR A 96 -6.77 1.27 -1.81
N ALA A 97 -6.47 0.79 -3.02
CA ALA A 97 -6.67 -0.61 -3.40
C ALA A 97 -5.77 -1.56 -2.58
N ILE A 98 -4.49 -1.21 -2.43
CA ILE A 98 -3.50 -1.97 -1.66
C ILE A 98 -3.91 -2.05 -0.19
N VAL A 99 -4.25 -0.90 0.42
CA VAL A 99 -4.67 -0.83 1.82
C VAL A 99 -5.96 -1.62 2.04
N LEU A 100 -6.95 -1.51 1.15
CA LEU A 100 -8.17 -2.33 1.25
C LEU A 100 -7.88 -3.83 1.10
N ALA A 101 -7.00 -4.24 0.19
CA ALA A 101 -6.63 -5.64 0.03
C ALA A 101 -5.90 -6.20 1.27
N ILE A 102 -4.94 -5.46 1.81
CA ILE A 102 -4.23 -5.83 3.05
C ILE A 102 -5.22 -5.94 4.22
N ARG A 103 -6.13 -4.95 4.37
CA ARG A 103 -7.19 -4.99 5.38
C ARG A 103 -8.06 -6.25 5.24
N THR A 104 -8.42 -6.59 4.01
CA THR A 104 -9.26 -7.76 3.73
C THR A 104 -8.54 -9.06 4.09
N LEU A 105 -7.25 -9.19 3.73
CA LEU A 105 -6.44 -10.35 4.10
C LEU A 105 -6.28 -10.48 5.62
N TYR A 106 -6.09 -9.37 6.35
CA TYR A 106 -6.08 -9.38 7.81
C TYR A 106 -7.38 -9.96 8.37
N ILE A 107 -8.53 -9.44 7.94
CA ILE A 107 -9.84 -9.90 8.41
C ILE A 107 -10.02 -11.39 8.10
N LEU A 108 -9.73 -11.80 6.87
CA LEU A 108 -9.85 -13.18 6.42
C LEU A 108 -9.03 -14.13 7.31
N HIS A 109 -7.73 -13.87 7.49
CA HIS A 109 -6.86 -14.78 8.23
C HIS A 109 -7.10 -14.76 9.74
N LEU A 110 -7.49 -13.62 10.32
CA LEU A 110 -7.91 -13.55 11.72
C LEU A 110 -9.15 -14.42 11.96
N GLN A 111 -10.13 -14.38 11.06
CA GLN A 111 -11.33 -15.20 11.18
C GLN A 111 -11.03 -16.68 11.00
N ILE A 112 -10.16 -17.04 10.05
CA ILE A 112 -9.70 -18.42 9.90
C ILE A 112 -9.04 -18.93 11.19
N LEU A 113 -8.18 -18.14 11.82
CA LEU A 113 -7.55 -18.51 13.10
C LEU A 113 -8.57 -18.67 14.23
N ASN A 114 -9.56 -17.77 14.32
CA ASN A 114 -10.63 -17.84 15.30
C ASN A 114 -11.56 -19.05 15.09
N GLN A 115 -11.76 -19.47 13.85
CA GLN A 115 -12.54 -20.69 13.54
C GLN A 115 -11.71 -21.95 13.85
N ALA A 116 -10.42 -21.96 13.47
CA ALA A 116 -9.53 -23.07 13.76
C ALA A 116 -9.39 -23.34 15.27
N SER A 117 -9.39 -22.30 16.12
CA SER A 117 -9.38 -22.48 17.58
C SER A 117 -10.66 -23.13 18.12
N GLN A 118 -11.82 -22.85 17.52
CA GLN A 118 -13.10 -23.46 17.89
C GLN A 118 -13.23 -24.92 17.43
N ILE A 119 -12.75 -25.24 16.22
CA ILE A 119 -12.80 -26.61 15.66
C ILE A 119 -11.91 -27.57 16.45
N ASN A 120 -10.74 -27.11 16.92
CA ASN A 120 -9.83 -27.90 17.76
C ASN A 120 -10.48 -28.47 19.03
N GLN A 121 -11.57 -27.85 19.51
CA GLN A 121 -12.30 -28.33 20.68
C GLN A 121 -13.31 -29.45 20.35
N SER A 122 -13.67 -29.66 19.07
CA SER A 122 -14.72 -30.59 18.65
C SER A 122 -14.27 -31.71 17.70
N HIS A 123 -13.29 -31.49 16.81
CA HIS A 123 -12.85 -32.50 15.84
C HIS A 123 -11.34 -32.52 15.55
N LYS A 124 -10.80 -33.73 15.32
CA LYS A 124 -9.37 -34.08 15.48
C LYS A 124 -8.44 -33.90 14.28
N ARG A 125 -8.85 -33.39 13.10
CA ARG A 125 -8.06 -33.69 11.88
C ARG A 125 -7.72 -32.66 10.81
N THR A 126 -8.03 -31.37 10.96
CA THR A 126 -7.59 -30.35 9.99
C THR A 126 -7.02 -29.00 10.50
N PRO A 127 -6.60 -28.78 11.77
CA PRO A 127 -6.44 -27.40 12.27
C PRO A 127 -5.01 -26.82 12.18
N SER A 128 -3.97 -27.66 12.05
CA SER A 128 -2.57 -27.21 12.17
C SER A 128 -2.06 -26.51 10.91
N GLU A 129 -2.31 -27.07 9.73
CA GLU A 129 -1.85 -26.52 8.45
C GLU A 129 -2.52 -25.17 8.14
N LEU A 130 -3.83 -25.08 8.37
CA LEU A 130 -4.60 -23.85 8.17
C LEU A 130 -4.14 -22.72 9.11
N ARG A 131 -3.83 -23.07 10.36
CA ARG A 131 -3.24 -22.14 11.33
C ARG A 131 -1.87 -21.68 10.89
N SER A 132 -0.98 -22.60 10.50
CA SER A 132 0.37 -22.28 10.03
C SER A 132 0.33 -21.37 8.78
N LYS A 133 -0.50 -21.72 7.79
CA LYS A 133 -0.72 -20.89 6.58
C LYS A 133 -1.18 -19.49 6.96
N SER A 134 -2.19 -19.38 7.82
CA SER A 134 -2.74 -18.08 8.22
C SER A 134 -1.74 -17.23 9.01
N SER A 135 -1.00 -17.83 9.93
CA SER A 135 0.08 -17.16 10.66
C SER A 135 1.19 -16.65 9.72
N ALA A 136 1.58 -17.44 8.72
CA ALA A 136 2.59 -17.03 7.74
C ALA A 136 2.11 -15.84 6.89
N VAL A 137 0.84 -15.83 6.47
CA VAL A 137 0.26 -14.68 5.75
C VAL A 137 0.22 -13.45 6.66
N LEU A 138 -0.25 -13.57 7.90
CA LEU A 138 -0.29 -12.46 8.85
C LEU A 138 1.10 -11.86 9.08
N ASN A 139 2.15 -12.67 9.23
CA ASN A 139 3.54 -12.20 9.35
C ASN A 139 3.99 -11.40 8.11
N THR A 140 3.56 -11.84 6.92
CA THR A 140 3.81 -11.12 5.67
C THR A 140 3.08 -9.77 5.69
N LEU A 141 1.81 -9.73 6.07
CA LEU A 141 1.04 -8.49 6.16
C LEU A 141 1.60 -7.52 7.20
N ILE A 142 2.13 -8.03 8.32
CA ILE A 142 2.83 -7.24 9.33
C ILE A 142 4.04 -6.55 8.68
N THR A 143 4.89 -7.31 7.99
CA THR A 143 6.08 -6.78 7.30
C THR A 143 5.69 -5.77 6.23
N MET A 144 4.63 -6.02 5.46
CA MET A 144 4.14 -5.06 4.47
C MET A 144 3.68 -3.76 5.13
N THR A 145 2.95 -3.84 6.24
CA THR A 145 2.47 -2.66 6.96
C THR A 145 3.61 -1.87 7.56
N GLU A 146 4.63 -2.53 8.12
CA GLU A 146 5.88 -1.90 8.56
C GLU A 146 6.53 -1.13 7.42
N ASN A 147 6.72 -1.77 6.27
CA ASN A 147 7.36 -1.15 5.10
C ASN A 147 6.57 0.07 4.58
N ILE A 148 5.24 -0.04 4.48
CA ILE A 148 4.38 1.09 4.06
C ILE A 148 4.46 2.23 5.08
N THR A 149 4.42 1.91 6.38
CA THR A 149 4.51 2.91 7.45
C THR A 149 5.87 3.60 7.44
N ALA A 150 6.96 2.85 7.26
CA ALA A 150 8.30 3.39 7.15
C ALA A 150 8.45 4.31 5.92
N ALA A 151 7.85 3.95 4.78
CA ALA A 151 7.82 4.82 3.60
C ALA A 151 7.05 6.14 3.83
N HIS A 152 6.23 6.21 4.86
CA HIS A 152 5.44 7.39 5.24
C HIS A 152 5.93 8.05 6.53
N SER A 153 7.10 7.68 7.07
CA SER A 153 7.59 8.21 8.35
C SER A 153 7.68 9.73 8.39
N ASP A 154 8.02 10.32 7.25
CA ASP A 154 8.29 11.75 7.09
C ASP A 154 7.06 12.53 6.59
N PHE A 155 5.89 11.89 6.50
CA PHE A 155 4.67 12.57 6.11
C PHE A 155 4.30 13.63 7.14
N SER A 156 4.07 14.85 6.65
CA SER A 156 3.45 15.94 7.40
C SER A 156 1.97 15.62 7.64
N LEU A 157 1.34 16.28 8.63
CA LEU A 157 -0.09 16.10 8.91
C LEU A 157 -0.98 16.37 7.69
N LEU A 158 -0.58 17.30 6.81
CA LEU A 158 -1.31 17.59 5.56
C LEU A 158 -1.19 16.44 4.55
N LEU A 159 -0.04 15.77 4.48
CA LEU A 159 0.15 14.61 3.60
C LEU A 159 -0.60 13.37 4.11
N MET A 160 -0.96 13.32 5.39
CA MET A 160 -1.80 12.24 5.94
C MET A 160 -3.19 12.20 5.32
N ASP A 161 -3.73 13.34 4.87
CA ASP A 161 -5.02 13.41 4.18
C ASP A 161 -5.02 12.70 2.82
N SER A 162 -3.83 12.41 2.27
CA SER A 162 -3.68 11.62 1.04
C SER A 162 -3.73 10.10 1.28
N LEU A 163 -3.69 9.66 2.54
CA LEU A 163 -3.76 8.26 2.90
C LEU A 163 -5.21 7.81 3.17
N PRO A 164 -5.60 6.60 2.74
CA PRO A 164 -6.93 6.10 3.01
C PRO A 164 -7.19 5.94 4.52
N PRO A 165 -8.40 6.25 5.02
CA PRO A 165 -8.79 6.03 6.42
C PRO A 165 -8.59 4.59 6.92
N SER A 166 -8.70 3.62 6.02
CA SER A 166 -8.44 2.22 6.32
C SER A 166 -6.99 1.93 6.75
N PHE A 167 -6.04 2.84 6.52
CA PHE A 167 -4.65 2.64 6.94
C PHE A 167 -4.49 2.65 8.46
N ALA A 168 -5.24 3.50 9.18
CA ALA A 168 -5.26 3.50 10.65
C ALA A 168 -5.76 2.17 11.23
N PHE A 169 -6.75 1.54 10.57
CA PHE A 169 -7.23 0.20 10.94
C PHE A 169 -6.11 -0.84 10.80
N ILE A 170 -5.38 -0.81 9.68
CA ILE A 170 -4.30 -1.77 9.42
C ILE A 170 -3.20 -1.61 10.45
N ILE A 171 -2.72 -0.39 10.70
CA ILE A 171 -1.70 -0.13 11.75
C ILE A 171 -2.15 -0.68 13.10
N SER A 172 -3.37 -0.35 13.53
CA SER A 172 -3.92 -0.84 14.81
C SER A 172 -3.96 -2.37 14.86
N THR A 173 -4.45 -2.99 13.79
CA THR A 173 -4.55 -4.45 13.67
C THR A 173 -3.18 -5.12 13.65
N THR A 174 -2.19 -4.51 13.01
CA THR A 174 -0.80 -4.96 12.99
C THR A 174 -0.21 -4.94 14.39
N ILE A 175 -0.38 -3.84 15.14
CA ILE A 175 0.09 -3.73 16.53
C ILE A 175 -0.53 -4.83 17.40
N SER A 176 -1.85 -5.02 17.34
CA SER A 176 -2.51 -6.09 18.12
C SER A 176 -1.98 -7.48 17.73
N ASN A 177 -1.78 -7.75 16.45
CA ASN A 177 -1.27 -9.06 16.00
C ASN A 177 0.18 -9.32 16.40
N MET A 178 1.01 -8.28 16.42
CA MET A 178 2.39 -8.38 16.89
C MET A 178 2.44 -8.87 18.35
N GLU A 179 1.53 -8.43 19.21
CA GLU A 179 1.45 -8.83 20.62
C GLU A 179 1.11 -10.32 20.81
N TYR A 180 0.41 -10.93 19.85
CA TYR A 180 0.04 -12.36 19.88
C TYR A 180 0.99 -13.26 19.06
N SER A 181 1.89 -12.66 18.29
CA SER A 181 2.80 -13.39 17.40
C SER A 181 4.13 -13.72 18.09
N GLU A 182 4.86 -14.70 17.56
CA GLU A 182 6.23 -15.01 17.99
C GLU A 182 7.27 -13.95 17.58
N PHE A 183 6.85 -12.75 17.16
CA PHE A 183 7.79 -11.64 16.95
C PHE A 183 8.43 -11.28 18.30
N GLN A 184 9.73 -11.56 18.43
CA GLN A 184 10.50 -11.26 19.63
C GLN A 184 11.71 -10.37 19.32
N GLY A 185 12.13 -9.59 20.32
CA GLY A 185 13.38 -8.82 20.34
C GLY A 185 13.26 -7.37 19.88
N ASP A 186 14.40 -6.68 19.82
CA ASP A 186 14.53 -5.24 19.55
C ASP A 186 13.83 -4.77 18.26
N ARG A 187 13.68 -5.67 17.27
CA ARG A 187 12.96 -5.39 16.02
C ARG A 187 11.47 -5.15 16.29
N LEU A 188 10.84 -5.93 17.17
CA LEU A 188 9.43 -5.76 17.56
C LEU A 188 9.22 -4.38 18.20
N ASP A 189 10.08 -4.00 19.15
CA ASP A 189 9.95 -2.73 19.88
C ASP A 189 10.12 -1.53 18.95
N SER A 190 11.09 -1.60 18.04
CA SER A 190 11.29 -0.56 17.02
C SER A 190 10.09 -0.45 16.06
N ALA A 191 9.61 -1.59 15.55
CA ALA A 191 8.46 -1.62 14.64
C ALA A 191 7.18 -1.10 15.32
N LYS A 192 6.90 -1.55 16.54
CA LYS A 192 5.76 -1.11 17.34
C LYS A 192 5.82 0.40 17.60
N LYS A 193 6.97 0.93 18.01
CA LYS A 193 7.17 2.37 18.21
C LYS A 193 6.88 3.18 16.94
N ASN A 194 7.32 2.69 15.78
CA ASN A 194 7.08 3.37 14.49
C ASN A 194 5.60 3.33 14.09
N LEU A 195 4.94 2.19 14.28
CA LEU A 195 3.51 2.01 14.04
C LEU A 195 2.68 2.90 14.97
N ASP A 196 2.97 2.91 16.27
CA ASP A 196 2.30 3.76 17.26
C ASP A 196 2.46 5.25 16.94
N SER A 197 3.67 5.66 16.54
CA SER A 197 3.94 7.04 16.13
C SER A 197 3.07 7.45 14.93
N SER A 198 2.95 6.57 13.95
CA SER A 198 2.13 6.82 12.75
C SER A 198 0.64 6.81 13.06
N LEU A 199 0.17 5.90 13.92
CA LEU A 199 -1.21 5.85 14.38
C LEU A 199 -1.60 7.12 15.14
N ARG A 200 -0.69 7.67 15.96
CA ARG A 200 -0.91 8.93 16.67
C ARG A 200 -1.12 10.09 15.70
N LYS A 201 -0.34 10.20 14.62
CA LYS A 201 -0.54 11.23 13.58
C LYS A 201 -1.94 11.14 12.95
N PHE A 202 -2.46 9.93 12.72
CA PHE A 202 -3.83 9.74 12.22
C PHE A 202 -4.89 10.20 13.22
N ARG A 203 -4.75 9.81 14.50
CA ARG A 203 -5.67 10.24 15.56
C ARG A 203 -5.67 11.75 15.73
N GLU A 204 -4.49 12.36 15.80
CA GLU A 204 -4.35 13.82 15.90
C GLU A 204 -5.03 14.55 14.75
N ARG A 205 -5.04 13.98 13.53
CA ARG A 205 -5.62 14.62 12.35
C ARG A 205 -7.13 14.42 12.20
N TRP A 206 -7.68 13.30 12.67
CA TRP A 206 -9.08 12.91 12.44
C TRP A 206 -9.97 12.88 13.68
N GLU A 207 -9.40 12.94 14.88
CA GLU A 207 -10.13 13.03 16.16
C GLU A 207 -10.06 14.45 16.78
N SER A 208 -9.44 15.41 16.09
CA SER A 208 -9.43 16.84 16.44
C SER A 208 -10.58 17.62 15.83
#